data_AF-A0A261G125-F1
#
_entry.id   AF-A0A261G125-F1
#
_cell.length_a   1.000
_cell.length_b   1.000
_cell.length_c   1.000
_cell.angle_alpha   90.00
_cell.angle_beta   90.00
_cell.angle_gamma   90.00
#
_symmetry.space_group_name_H-M   'P 1'
#
loop_
_entity.id
_entity.type
_entity.pdbx_description
1 polymer ?
#
loop_
_entity_poly.entity_id
_entity_poly.type
_entity_poly.pdbx_seq_one_letter_code
_entity_poly.pdbx_strand_id
1 'polypeptide(L)'
;MLTTLIRNTDPDGPVTRGTVRCSPTRPRSFADCTSAPEDHAQRASTAYEVPDEYRFGTELIVSPIVAPNDRAVQRGRTNVWLPQGDWFDLFSGRHYESRPTGGRRMEVWRPIDRIPVFAKAGGIVPLQPVAERRESINDIANPSALSLLVFPGASGEFTLREDNGRFGSRSMDTSIEFAWKPDGMSCLTILGVS
;
A
#
# COMPACT_ATOMS: atom_id res chain seq x y z
N MET A 1 -5.72 1.44 -10.51
CA MET A 1 -5.23 0.40 -9.58
C MET A 1 -4.71 -0.74 -10.42
N LEU A 2 -3.45 -1.13 -10.23
CA LEU A 2 -2.86 -2.28 -10.91
C LEU A 2 -2.65 -3.39 -9.87
N THR A 3 -3.13 -4.59 -10.15
CA THR A 3 -2.94 -5.76 -9.31
C THR A 3 -2.04 -6.74 -10.04
N THR A 4 -0.94 -7.14 -9.42
CA THR A 4 0.00 -8.13 -9.96
C THR A 4 0.12 -9.30 -8.99
N LEU A 5 -0.08 -10.53 -9.47
CA LEU A 5 0.16 -11.75 -8.69
C LEU A 5 1.61 -12.21 -8.88
N ILE A 6 2.31 -12.39 -7.77
CA ILE A 6 3.67 -12.93 -7.69
C ILE A 6 3.56 -14.30 -7.04
N ARG A 7 4.16 -15.32 -7.65
CA ARG A 7 4.25 -16.66 -7.05
C ARG A 7 5.66 -16.85 -6.50
N ASN A 8 5.76 -17.25 -5.24
CA ASN A 8 6.96 -17.80 -4.66
C ASN A 8 7.15 -19.20 -5.25
N THR A 9 8.20 -19.38 -6.08
CA THR A 9 8.41 -20.62 -6.83
C THR A 9 9.23 -21.67 -6.06
N ASP A 10 9.65 -21.41 -4.82
CA ASP A 10 10.40 -22.39 -4.03
C ASP A 10 10.25 -22.14 -2.51
N PRO A 11 9.60 -23.03 -1.75
CA PRO A 11 9.46 -22.88 -0.30
C PRO A 11 10.77 -23.13 0.48
N ASP A 12 11.80 -23.76 -0.14
CA ASP A 12 13.04 -24.16 0.53
C ASP A 12 14.34 -23.77 -0.24
N GLY A 13 14.24 -22.94 -1.28
CA GLY A 13 15.38 -22.52 -2.12
C GLY A 13 15.58 -21.00 -2.22
N PRO A 14 16.78 -20.51 -2.61
CA PRO A 14 17.02 -19.09 -2.78
C PRO A 14 16.15 -18.52 -3.91
N VAL A 15 15.30 -17.56 -3.56
CA VAL A 15 14.30 -16.93 -4.44
C VAL A 15 14.97 -16.36 -5.69
N THR A 16 14.64 -16.93 -6.85
CA THR A 16 15.08 -16.46 -8.17
C THR A 16 14.57 -15.05 -8.45
N ARG A 17 15.47 -14.15 -8.89
CA ARG A 17 15.18 -12.79 -9.38
C ARG A 17 14.04 -12.80 -10.41
N GLY A 18 12.85 -12.36 -10.02
CA GLY A 18 11.76 -12.08 -10.94
C GLY A 18 11.77 -10.62 -11.38
N THR A 19 12.30 -10.32 -12.57
CA THR A 19 12.03 -9.01 -13.20
C THR A 19 10.79 -9.16 -14.09
N VAL A 20 9.67 -8.55 -13.72
CA VAL A 20 8.53 -8.40 -14.65
C VAL A 20 8.91 -7.28 -15.62
N ARG A 21 9.48 -7.66 -16.77
CA ARG A 21 9.85 -6.73 -17.84
C ARG A 21 8.73 -6.63 -18.86
N CYS A 22 8.16 -5.45 -19.02
CA CYS A 22 7.58 -5.05 -20.30
C CYS A 22 8.75 -4.77 -21.27
N SER A 23 8.81 -5.48 -22.40
CA SER A 23 9.98 -5.58 -23.30
C SER A 23 9.93 -4.53 -24.46
N PRO A 24 10.99 -4.30 -25.26
CA PRO A 24 12.20 -3.55 -24.89
C PRO A 24 12.67 -2.53 -25.98
N THR A 25 13.48 -1.52 -25.62
CA THR A 25 14.81 -1.27 -26.24
C THR A 25 15.65 -0.18 -25.55
N ARG A 26 16.85 -0.63 -25.11
CA ARG A 26 18.17 0.01 -24.85
C ARG A 26 18.40 1.15 -23.81
N PRO A 27 19.63 1.22 -23.22
CA PRO A 27 19.86 1.70 -21.85
C PRO A 27 20.75 2.96 -21.73
N ARG A 28 20.74 3.57 -20.53
CA ARG A 28 21.77 4.36 -19.78
C ARG A 28 21.01 5.21 -18.73
N SER A 29 21.50 5.58 -17.55
CA SER A 29 22.70 5.33 -16.75
C SER A 29 22.34 5.53 -15.26
N PHE A 30 23.26 5.11 -14.40
CA PHE A 30 23.25 5.06 -12.93
C PHE A 30 23.45 6.44 -12.25
N ALA A 31 23.08 6.54 -10.96
CA ALA A 31 23.16 7.67 -10.01
C ALA A 31 21.98 8.67 -10.09
N ASP A 32 21.27 9.04 -9.02
CA ASP A 32 21.76 9.45 -7.69
C ASP A 32 20.77 9.08 -6.56
N CYS A 33 21.28 8.39 -5.54
CA CYS A 33 20.63 8.26 -4.23
C CYS A 33 21.01 9.48 -3.40
N THR A 34 20.10 10.45 -3.22
CA THR A 34 20.26 11.47 -2.19
C THR A 34 18.89 11.83 -1.63
N SER A 35 18.63 11.29 -0.43
CA SER A 35 17.71 11.77 0.60
C SER A 35 16.45 12.51 0.12
N ALA A 36 15.35 11.77 -0.07
CA ALA A 36 14.03 12.37 0.00
C ALA A 36 13.76 12.78 1.47
N PRO A 37 13.34 14.03 1.73
CA PRO A 37 13.20 14.56 3.08
C PRO A 37 12.07 13.86 3.84
N GLU A 38 12.35 13.51 5.09
CA GLU A 38 11.38 12.97 6.04
C GLU A 38 10.13 13.86 6.15
N ASP A 39 8.98 13.29 5.78
CA ASP A 39 7.62 13.46 6.33
C ASP A 39 7.28 14.76 7.10
N HIS A 40 7.48 15.94 6.50
CA HIS A 40 7.02 17.22 7.06
C HIS A 40 5.48 17.33 7.15
N ALA A 41 4.72 16.37 6.61
CA ALA A 41 3.25 16.31 6.69
C ALA A 41 2.75 15.88 8.09
N GLN A 42 3.61 15.30 8.93
CA GLN A 42 3.21 14.71 10.22
C GLN A 42 2.94 15.72 11.36
N ARG A 43 3.16 17.02 11.14
CA ARG A 43 2.95 18.08 12.15
C ARG A 43 1.86 19.09 11.77
N ALA A 44 0.89 18.68 10.95
CA ALA A 44 -0.29 19.51 10.74
C ALA A 44 -1.19 19.42 11.99
N SER A 45 -1.48 20.57 12.63
CA SER A 45 -2.39 20.63 13.79
C SER A 45 -3.76 20.00 13.50
N THR A 46 -4.18 20.03 12.23
CA THR A 46 -5.43 19.48 11.72
C THR A 46 -5.52 17.96 11.82
N ALA A 47 -4.40 17.23 11.87
CA ALA A 47 -4.41 15.78 12.06
C ALA A 47 -5.01 15.40 13.43
N TYR A 48 -4.78 16.23 14.46
CA TYR A 48 -5.32 16.01 15.80
C TYR A 48 -6.83 16.31 15.91
N GLU A 49 -7.46 16.82 14.85
CA GLU A 49 -8.89 17.12 14.81
C GLU A 49 -9.74 15.93 14.31
N VAL A 50 -9.10 14.81 13.94
CA VAL A 50 -9.75 13.57 13.51
C VAL A 50 -9.25 12.42 14.41
N PRO A 51 -9.87 12.21 15.58
CA PRO A 51 -9.35 11.29 16.59
C PRO A 51 -9.49 9.81 16.20
N ASP A 52 -10.47 9.48 15.36
CA ASP A 52 -10.79 8.12 14.93
C ASP A 52 -10.10 7.77 13.59
N GLU A 53 -8.86 8.24 13.40
CA GLU A 53 -8.06 7.99 12.19
C GLU A 53 -6.62 7.63 12.56
N TYR A 54 -6.05 6.69 11.83
CA TYR A 54 -4.66 6.29 12.03
C TYR A 54 -4.01 5.85 10.72
N ARG A 55 -2.68 5.94 10.67
CA ARG A 55 -1.89 5.30 9.63
C ARG A 55 -1.74 3.82 9.92
N PHE A 56 -1.99 2.98 8.91
CA PHE A 56 -1.72 1.55 8.97
C PHE A 56 -0.50 1.24 8.10
N GLY A 57 0.64 1.07 8.77
CA GLY A 57 1.93 1.02 8.12
C GLY A 57 2.28 2.34 7.42
N THR A 58 3.12 2.26 6.39
CA THR A 58 3.62 3.42 5.64
C THR A 58 2.69 3.84 4.50
N GLU A 59 1.72 3.00 4.14
CA GLU A 59 1.00 3.10 2.86
C GLU A 59 -0.46 3.53 3.00
N LEU A 60 -1.09 3.25 4.14
CA LEU A 60 -2.54 3.37 4.32
C LEU A 60 -2.91 4.36 5.43
N ILE A 61 -4.02 5.07 5.24
CA ILE A 61 -4.78 5.75 6.28
C ILE A 61 -6.11 5.03 6.44
N VAL A 62 -6.49 4.74 7.68
CA VAL A 62 -7.73 4.06 8.05
C VAL A 62 -8.51 4.97 8.98
N SER A 63 -9.79 5.15 8.67
CA SER A 63 -10.69 5.99 9.49
C SER A 63 -11.93 5.16 9.86
N PRO A 64 -11.92 4.39 10.96
CA PRO A 64 -13.07 3.57 11.35
C PRO A 64 -14.35 4.39 11.56
N ILE A 65 -15.49 3.74 11.37
CA ILE A 65 -16.79 4.30 11.72
C ILE A 65 -17.19 3.72 13.07
N VAL A 66 -17.20 4.57 14.10
CA VAL A 66 -17.50 4.19 15.49
C VAL A 66 -18.90 4.63 15.94
N ALA A 67 -19.60 5.40 15.11
CA ALA A 67 -20.98 5.82 15.36
C ALA A 67 -21.99 4.83 14.73
N PRO A 68 -23.20 4.69 15.30
CA PRO A 68 -24.28 3.94 14.67
C PRO A 68 -24.60 4.45 13.26
N ASN A 69 -25.07 3.56 12.39
CA ASN A 69 -25.54 3.95 11.06
C ASN A 69 -26.66 4.99 11.14
N ASP A 70 -26.63 5.93 10.20
CA ASP A 70 -27.75 6.82 9.95
C ASP A 70 -28.98 6.01 9.51
N ARG A 71 -30.13 6.27 10.13
CA ARG A 71 -31.35 5.49 9.90
C ARG A 71 -32.01 5.80 8.55
N ALA A 72 -31.85 7.00 8.01
CA ALA A 72 -32.47 7.39 6.75
C ALA A 72 -31.71 6.81 5.55
N VAL A 73 -30.37 6.88 5.58
CA VAL A 73 -29.53 6.39 4.47
C VAL A 73 -28.94 5.00 4.69
N GLN A 74 -29.13 4.41 5.88
CA GLN A 74 -28.65 3.07 6.25
C GLN A 74 -27.13 2.90 6.04
N ARG A 75 -26.36 3.95 6.38
CA ARG A 75 -24.90 4.00 6.21
C ARG A 75 -24.23 4.59 7.43
N GLY A 76 -23.02 4.13 7.70
CA GLY A 76 -22.13 4.71 8.68
C GLY A 76 -21.40 5.92 8.08
N ARG A 77 -21.04 6.87 8.93
CA ARG A 77 -20.28 8.07 8.54
C ARG A 77 -19.08 8.29 9.46
N THR A 78 -18.02 8.85 8.91
CA THR A 78 -16.88 9.34 9.68
C THR A 78 -16.23 10.51 8.96
N ASN A 79 -15.53 11.35 9.72
CA ASN A 79 -14.68 12.39 9.16
C ASN A 79 -13.31 11.78 8.85
N VAL A 80 -12.77 12.14 7.69
CA VAL A 80 -11.47 11.71 7.22
C VAL A 80 -10.61 12.93 7.00
N TRP A 81 -9.33 12.87 7.36
CA TRP A 81 -8.34 13.86 6.98
C TRP A 81 -7.25 13.22 6.12
N LEU A 82 -7.07 13.74 4.91
CA LEU A 82 -6.01 13.29 4.02
C LEU A 82 -4.88 14.33 4.01
N PRO A 83 -3.63 13.95 4.35
CA PRO A 83 -2.46 14.79 4.16
C PRO A 83 -2.35 15.30 2.72
N GLN A 84 -1.58 16.36 2.51
CA GLN A 84 -1.28 16.85 1.17
C GLN A 84 -0.74 15.71 0.29
N GLY A 85 -1.31 15.55 -0.91
CA GLY A 85 -0.95 14.50 -1.85
C GLY A 85 -2.17 13.92 -2.57
N ASP A 86 -1.91 12.85 -3.31
CA ASP A 86 -2.90 12.08 -4.05
C ASP A 86 -3.18 10.77 -3.31
N TRP A 87 -4.46 10.43 -3.17
CA TRP A 87 -4.93 9.31 -2.36
C TRP A 87 -5.96 8.49 -3.13
N PHE A 88 -6.06 7.21 -2.83
CA PHE A 88 -6.98 6.28 -3.48
C PHE A 88 -7.75 5.50 -2.44
N ASP A 89 -9.08 5.46 -2.56
CA ASP A 89 -9.87 4.54 -1.75
C ASP A 89 -9.48 3.10 -2.12
N LEU A 90 -9.04 2.33 -1.12
CA LEU A 90 -8.45 1.00 -1.30
C LEU A 90 -9.41 0.02 -2.00
N PHE A 91 -10.72 0.16 -1.77
CA PHE A 91 -11.72 -0.80 -2.24
C PHE A 91 -12.31 -0.42 -3.60
N SER A 92 -12.57 0.87 -3.83
CA SER A 92 -13.19 1.38 -5.06
C SER A 92 -12.17 1.87 -6.09
N GLY A 93 -10.92 2.09 -5.69
CA GLY A 93 -9.88 2.71 -6.50
C GLY A 93 -10.14 4.19 -6.81
N ARG A 94 -11.15 4.81 -6.19
CA ARG A 94 -11.49 6.22 -6.44
C ARG A 94 -10.37 7.12 -5.98
N HIS A 95 -9.95 8.03 -6.86
CA HIS A 95 -8.89 9.01 -6.60
C HIS A 95 -9.43 10.23 -5.86
N TYR A 96 -8.62 10.74 -4.93
CA TYR A 96 -8.86 11.91 -4.12
C TYR A 96 -7.62 12.79 -4.09
N GLU A 97 -7.80 14.05 -4.44
CA GLU A 97 -6.75 15.05 -4.35
C GLU A 97 -6.84 15.80 -3.02
N SER A 98 -5.71 15.92 -2.32
CA SER A 98 -5.53 16.78 -1.17
C SER A 98 -4.43 17.79 -1.48
N ARG A 99 -4.84 18.99 -1.90
CA ARG A 99 -3.90 20.04 -2.34
C ARG A 99 -3.39 20.97 -1.21
N PRO A 100 -4.18 21.32 -0.18
CA PRO A 100 -3.70 22.19 0.89
C PRO A 100 -2.57 21.56 1.70
N THR A 101 -1.60 22.37 2.13
CA THR A 101 -0.49 21.94 2.99
C THR A 101 -0.95 21.42 4.35
N GLY A 102 -2.08 21.93 4.85
CA GLY A 102 -2.77 21.42 6.05
C GLY A 102 -3.64 20.19 5.79
N GLY A 103 -3.55 19.57 4.61
CA GLY A 103 -4.40 18.45 4.21
C GLY A 103 -5.86 18.84 3.93
N ARG A 104 -6.68 17.82 3.70
CA ARG A 104 -8.09 17.95 3.29
C ARG A 104 -8.96 17.12 4.20
N ARG A 105 -9.96 17.76 4.81
CA ARG A 105 -11.03 17.07 5.55
C ARG A 105 -12.20 16.75 4.63
N MET A 106 -12.83 15.61 4.85
CA MET A 106 -14.10 15.26 4.19
C MET A 106 -14.92 14.29 5.03
N GLU A 107 -16.24 14.34 4.87
CA GLU A 107 -17.13 13.32 5.40
C GLU A 107 -17.23 12.15 4.42
N VAL A 108 -17.12 10.93 4.94
CA VAL A 108 -17.15 9.71 4.14
C VAL A 108 -18.21 8.76 4.68
N TRP A 109 -19.00 8.20 3.76
CA TRP A 109 -20.11 7.30 4.06
C TRP A 109 -19.82 5.89 3.56
N ARG A 110 -20.07 4.87 4.38
CA ARG A 110 -19.89 3.46 4.01
C ARG A 110 -21.07 2.59 4.44
N PRO A 111 -21.36 1.50 3.70
CA PRO A 111 -22.23 0.44 4.21
C PRO A 111 -21.60 -0.24 5.42
N ILE A 112 -22.38 -1.03 6.17
CA ILE A 112 -21.96 -1.65 7.44
C ILE A 112 -20.77 -2.62 7.29
N ASP A 113 -20.55 -3.16 6.10
CA ASP A 113 -19.51 -4.15 5.77
C ASP A 113 -18.21 -3.52 5.22
N ARG A 114 -18.07 -2.19 5.31
CA ARG A 114 -16.90 -1.46 4.83
C ARG A 114 -16.51 -0.33 5.76
N ILE A 115 -15.20 -0.11 5.86
CA ILE A 115 -14.61 1.08 6.48
C ILE A 115 -13.83 1.88 5.44
N PRO A 116 -13.72 3.21 5.58
CA PRO A 116 -12.84 4.02 4.77
C PRO A 116 -11.36 3.64 4.97
N VAL A 117 -10.69 3.31 3.88
CA VAL A 117 -9.24 3.06 3.85
C VAL A 117 -8.67 3.71 2.60
N PHE A 118 -7.63 4.51 2.76
CA PHE A 118 -7.02 5.29 1.68
C PHE A 118 -5.54 4.93 1.54
N ALA A 119 -5.11 4.59 0.34
CA ALA A 119 -3.72 4.38 0.00
C ALA A 119 -3.13 5.65 -0.62
N LYS A 120 -1.89 5.98 -0.27
CA LYS A 120 -1.17 7.10 -0.89
C LYS A 120 -0.76 6.76 -2.34
N ALA A 121 -0.65 7.77 -3.19
CA ALA A 121 -0.01 7.63 -4.50
C ALA A 121 1.43 7.11 -4.35
N GLY A 122 1.83 6.20 -5.24
CA GLY A 122 3.09 5.46 -5.13
C GLY A 122 3.07 4.33 -4.12
N GLY A 123 1.95 4.14 -3.41
CA GLY A 123 1.87 3.11 -2.39
C GLY A 123 1.88 1.70 -2.97
N ILE A 124 2.55 0.79 -2.25
CA ILE A 124 2.68 -0.63 -2.59
C ILE A 124 2.15 -1.45 -1.42
N VAL A 125 1.04 -2.15 -1.62
CA VAL A 125 0.40 -2.95 -0.56
C VAL A 125 0.45 -4.42 -0.96
N PRO A 126 1.33 -5.23 -0.32
CA PRO A 126 1.32 -6.68 -0.48
C PRO A 126 0.12 -7.30 0.23
N LEU A 127 -0.57 -8.19 -0.45
CA LEU A 127 -1.70 -8.96 0.07
C LEU A 127 -1.45 -10.44 -0.17
N GLN A 128 -1.87 -11.27 0.78
CA GLN A 128 -1.97 -12.70 0.54
C GLN A 128 -3.24 -12.99 -0.29
N PRO A 129 -3.14 -13.71 -1.42
CA PRO A 129 -4.31 -14.20 -2.12
C PRO A 129 -5.07 -15.19 -1.22
N VAL A 130 -6.36 -14.95 -1.01
CA VAL A 130 -7.23 -15.97 -0.42
C VAL A 130 -7.40 -17.04 -1.49
N ALA A 131 -6.64 -18.12 -1.41
CA ALA A 131 -6.75 -19.21 -2.38
C ALA A 131 -8.19 -19.76 -2.36
N GLU A 132 -8.74 -20.11 -3.53
CA GLU A 132 -10.05 -20.81 -3.64
C GLU A 132 -10.05 -22.17 -2.93
N ARG A 133 -8.87 -22.67 -2.53
CA ARG A 133 -8.67 -23.85 -1.71
C ARG A 133 -8.48 -23.41 -0.26
N ARG A 134 -9.38 -23.86 0.62
CA ARG A 134 -9.57 -23.48 2.04
C ARG A 134 -8.38 -23.76 2.97
N GLU A 135 -7.22 -24.09 2.44
CA GLU A 135 -6.02 -24.36 3.22
C GLU A 135 -5.30 -23.02 3.39
N SER A 136 -5.03 -22.63 4.64
CA SER A 136 -4.24 -21.45 5.08
C SER A 136 -4.91 -20.08 5.25
N ILE A 137 -6.23 -19.99 5.45
CA ILE A 137 -6.80 -18.75 6.04
C ILE A 137 -6.34 -18.68 7.51
N ASN A 138 -5.56 -17.65 7.86
CA ASN A 138 -4.93 -17.44 9.17
C ASN A 138 -3.77 -18.41 9.52
N ASP A 139 -3.01 -18.86 8.52
CA ASP A 139 -1.74 -19.56 8.77
C ASP A 139 -0.63 -18.54 9.10
N ILE A 140 0.37 -19.00 9.85
CA ILE A 140 1.60 -18.25 10.18
C ILE A 140 2.74 -18.56 9.20
N ALA A 141 2.57 -19.58 8.34
CA ALA A 141 3.53 -19.89 7.29
C ALA A 141 3.58 -18.78 6.22
N ASN A 142 4.76 -18.54 5.66
CA ASN A 142 4.91 -17.60 4.55
C ASN A 142 4.08 -18.04 3.35
N PRO A 143 3.36 -17.11 2.70
CA PRO A 143 2.50 -17.45 1.59
C PRO A 143 3.32 -17.86 0.37
N SER A 144 2.83 -18.84 -0.39
CA SER A 144 3.44 -19.25 -1.66
C SER A 144 3.18 -18.25 -2.80
N ALA A 145 2.38 -17.21 -2.57
CA ALA A 145 2.13 -16.15 -3.54
C ALA A 145 1.67 -14.87 -2.84
N LEU A 146 1.97 -13.72 -3.45
CA LEU A 146 1.54 -12.40 -3.02
C LEU A 146 0.87 -11.66 -4.17
N SER A 147 -0.22 -10.95 -3.88
CA SER A 147 -0.82 -9.96 -4.77
C SER A 147 -0.33 -8.58 -4.35
N LEU A 148 0.31 -7.85 -5.25
CA LEU A 148 0.69 -6.46 -4.99
C LEU A 148 -0.37 -5.52 -5.55
N LEU A 149 -0.90 -4.66 -4.69
CA LEU A 149 -1.66 -3.49 -5.10
C LEU A 149 -0.74 -2.29 -5.19
N VAL A 150 -0.65 -1.71 -6.39
CA VAL A 150 0.20 -0.55 -6.65
C VAL A 150 -0.66 0.65 -7.06
N PHE A 151 -0.45 1.78 -6.38
CA PHE A 151 -1.23 3.00 -6.56
C PHE A 151 -0.45 4.02 -7.41
N PRO A 152 -1.01 4.48 -8.54
CA PRO A 152 -0.33 5.41 -9.44
C PRO A 152 -0.21 6.81 -8.83
N GLY A 153 0.52 7.70 -9.51
CA GLY A 153 0.61 9.12 -9.17
C GLY A 153 1.93 9.56 -8.53
N ALA A 154 2.71 8.61 -8.00
CA ALA A 154 4.06 8.85 -7.52
C ALA A 154 4.88 7.56 -7.58
N SER A 155 6.20 7.67 -7.56
CA SER A 155 7.07 6.53 -7.30
C SER A 155 7.01 6.15 -5.81
N GLY A 156 7.32 4.90 -5.49
CA GLY A 156 7.36 4.43 -4.12
C GLY A 156 8.24 3.20 -3.93
N GLU A 157 8.47 2.84 -2.68
CA GLU A 157 9.26 1.69 -2.27
C GLU A 157 8.58 1.01 -1.08
N PHE A 158 8.70 -0.31 -1.00
CA PHE A 158 8.25 -1.12 0.11
C PHE A 158 9.25 -2.25 0.40
N THR A 159 9.62 -2.43 1.65
CA THR A 159 10.45 -3.56 2.09
C THR A 159 9.56 -4.63 2.72
N LEU A 160 9.42 -5.77 2.04
CA LEU A 160 8.74 -6.94 2.58
C LEU A 160 9.70 -7.72 3.46
N ARG A 161 9.35 -7.88 4.73
CA ARG A 161 10.09 -8.69 5.69
C ARG A 161 9.37 -10.00 5.94
N GLU A 162 10.07 -11.12 5.78
CA GLU A 162 9.56 -12.47 6.02
C GLU A 162 10.43 -13.19 7.05
N ASP A 163 9.81 -13.97 7.94
CA ASP A 163 10.48 -14.87 8.88
C ASP A 163 9.71 -16.18 9.01
N ASN A 164 10.04 -17.02 9.99
CA ASN A 164 9.39 -18.32 10.21
C ASN A 164 8.44 -18.32 11.45
N GLY A 165 8.07 -17.14 11.95
CA GLY A 165 7.23 -16.94 13.13
C GLY A 165 7.85 -17.32 14.47
N ARG A 166 9.13 -17.74 14.50
CA ARG A 166 9.82 -18.14 15.74
C ARG A 166 10.75 -17.03 16.22
N PHE A 167 10.57 -16.65 17.49
CA PHE A 167 11.42 -15.68 18.16
C PHE A 167 12.91 -16.00 18.00
N GLY A 168 13.71 -15.00 17.61
CA GLY A 168 15.16 -15.12 17.43
C GLY A 168 15.60 -15.73 16.10
N SER A 169 14.67 -16.09 15.21
CA SER A 169 15.02 -16.56 13.86
C SER A 169 15.43 -15.39 12.96
N ARG A 170 16.25 -15.68 11.94
CA ARG A 170 16.62 -14.71 10.93
C ARG A 170 15.39 -14.33 10.08
N SER A 171 15.21 -13.04 9.84
CA SER A 171 14.30 -12.51 8.84
C SER A 171 15.04 -12.25 7.52
N MET A 172 14.29 -12.23 6.42
CA MET A 172 14.76 -11.85 5.08
C MET A 172 13.99 -10.64 4.61
N ASP A 173 14.69 -9.69 4.00
CA ASP A 173 14.09 -8.47 3.46
C ASP A 173 14.12 -8.49 1.93
N THR A 174 12.98 -8.23 1.30
CA THR A 174 12.82 -8.06 -0.15
C THR A 174 12.41 -6.62 -0.45
N SER A 175 13.21 -5.89 -1.23
CA SER A 175 12.85 -4.53 -1.67
C SER A 175 11.98 -4.57 -2.92
N ILE A 176 10.87 -3.82 -2.88
CA ILE A 176 9.93 -3.65 -3.98
C ILE A 176 9.88 -2.16 -4.32
N GLU A 177 10.26 -1.82 -5.54
CA GLU A 177 10.32 -0.44 -6.02
C GLU A 177 9.32 -0.22 -7.15
N PHE A 178 8.54 0.85 -7.06
CA PHE A 178 7.65 1.31 -8.11
C PHE A 178 8.13 2.65 -8.66
N ALA A 179 8.61 2.64 -9.90
CA ALA A 179 8.95 3.85 -10.64
C ALA A 179 7.74 4.29 -11.48
N TRP A 180 7.09 5.38 -11.07
CA TRP A 180 5.94 5.94 -11.79
C TRP A 180 6.39 6.90 -12.89
N LYS A 181 5.81 6.74 -14.09
CA LYS A 181 5.96 7.68 -15.20
C LYS A 181 4.58 8.04 -15.75
N PRO A 182 4.10 9.29 -15.60
CA PRO A 182 2.75 9.68 -16.04
C PRO A 182 2.57 9.56 -17.56
N ASP A 183 3.60 9.91 -18.33
CA ASP A 183 3.58 9.91 -19.81
C ASP A 183 4.37 8.74 -20.41
N GLY A 184 4.69 7.72 -19.62
CA GLY A 184 5.59 6.65 -20.03
C GLY A 184 5.32 5.32 -19.37
N MET A 185 6.25 4.39 -19.55
CA MET A 185 6.16 3.07 -18.96
C MET A 185 6.59 3.13 -17.49
N SER A 186 5.64 2.94 -16.60
CA SER A 186 5.91 2.70 -15.18
C SER A 186 6.50 1.31 -14.99
N CYS A 187 7.40 1.17 -14.01
CA CYS A 187 8.15 -0.06 -13.77
C CYS A 187 7.99 -0.49 -12.32
N LEU A 188 7.78 -1.79 -12.09
CA LEU A 188 7.80 -2.41 -10.78
C LEU A 188 8.99 -3.37 -10.73
N THR A 189 9.91 -3.13 -9.80
CA THR A 189 11.14 -3.89 -9.63
C THR A 189 11.12 -4.59 -8.28
N ILE A 190 11.50 -5.87 -8.26
CA ILE A 190 11.67 -6.63 -7.03
C ILE A 190 13.15 -7.00 -6.95
N LEU A 191 13.83 -6.40 -6.00
CA LEU A 191 15.24 -6.64 -5.72
C LEU A 191 15.34 -7.75 -4.68
N GLY A 192 16.19 -8.73 -4.96
CA GLY A 192 16.22 -10.01 -4.23
C GLY A 192 16.53 -9.88 -2.73
N VAL A 193 16.24 -10.96 -2.02
CA VAL A 193 16.38 -11.11 -0.56
C VAL A 193 17.82 -10.88 -0.05
N SER A 194 17.97 -10.11 1.02
CA SER A 194 19.21 -9.97 1.81
C SER A 194 19.07 -10.53 3.21
#